data_AF-A0A7J3MJJ8-F1
#
_entry.id   AF-A0A7J3MJJ8-F1
#
_cell.length_a   1.000
_cell.length_b   1.000
_cell.length_c   1.000
_cell.angle_alpha   90.00
_cell.angle_beta   90.00
_cell.angle_gamma   90.00
#
_symmetry.space_group_name_H-M   'P 1'
#
loop_
_entity.id
_entity.type
_entity.pdbx_description
1 polymer ?
#
loop_
_entity_poly.entity_id
_entity_poly.type
_entity_poly.pdbx_seq_one_letter_code
_entity_poly.pdbx_strand_id
1 'polypeptide(L)' 'MVTHGNITLAGKVRSLTPKLERKERPPDTPRRRVRSIYRKRVVLNRAPGQIWKQMRV' A
#
# COMPACT_ATOMS: atom_id res chain seq x y z
N MET A 1 9.66 21.05 31.18
CA MET A 1 8.89 20.13 30.31
C MET A 1 8.01 20.99 29.41
N VAL A 2 8.02 20.81 28.08
CA VAL A 2 7.20 21.64 27.18
C VAL A 2 5.81 21.04 27.11
N THR A 3 4.80 21.75 27.63
CA THR A 3 3.48 21.19 27.86
C THR A 3 2.50 21.40 26.71
N HIS A 4 2.54 22.49 25.93
CA HIS A 4 1.65 22.65 24.76
C HIS A 4 2.26 23.45 23.60
N GLY A 5 1.85 23.11 22.37
CA GLY A 5 1.79 24.01 21.20
C GLY A 5 3.05 24.79 20.81
N ASN A 6 4.25 24.25 21.01
CA ASN A 6 5.50 24.95 20.67
C ASN A 6 5.98 24.60 19.25
N ILE A 7 6.50 25.58 18.51
CA ILE A 7 7.13 25.44 17.18
C ILE A 7 8.23 24.37 17.19
N THR A 8 8.87 24.15 18.35
CA THR A 8 9.89 23.10 18.54
C THR A 8 9.39 21.67 18.29
N LEU A 9 8.07 21.44 18.25
CA LEU A 9 7.47 20.13 17.95
C LEU A 9 7.23 19.91 16.44
N ALA A 10 7.50 20.91 15.59
CA ALA A 10 7.33 20.81 14.15
C ALA A 10 8.20 19.69 13.57
N GLY A 11 7.61 18.83 12.74
CA GLY A 11 8.33 17.72 12.11
C GLY A 11 8.65 16.53 13.03
N LYS A 12 8.31 16.58 14.34
CA LYS A 12 8.55 15.50 15.31
C LYS A 12 8.07 14.13 14.81
N VAL A 13 6.86 14.06 14.28
CA VAL A 13 6.31 12.77 13.80
C VAL A 13 7.12 12.24 12.62
N ARG A 14 7.56 13.11 11.71
CA ARG A 14 8.33 12.72 10.52
C ARG A 14 9.76 12.30 10.86
N SER A 15 10.37 12.90 11.87
CA SER A 15 11.71 12.50 12.34
C SER A 15 11.68 11.22 13.19
N LEU A 16 10.59 10.99 13.92
CA LEU A 16 10.39 9.75 14.70
C LEU A 16 10.06 8.55 13.82
N THR A 17 9.42 8.74 12.66
CA THR A 17 9.11 7.62 11.76
C THR A 17 10.37 7.04 11.14
N PRO A 18 10.67 5.75 11.35
CA PRO A 18 11.83 5.11 10.73
C PRO A 18 11.65 5.10 9.21
N LYS A 19 12.71 5.45 8.47
CA LYS A 19 12.69 5.40 7.01
C LYS A 19 12.70 3.94 6.56
N LEU A 20 11.66 3.54 5.85
CA LEU A 20 11.58 2.24 5.20
C LEU A 20 11.90 2.38 3.71
N GLU A 21 12.77 1.51 3.22
CA GLU A 21 13.11 1.47 1.79
C GLU A 21 11.96 0.95 0.94
N ARG A 22 11.88 1.46 -0.29
CA ARG A 22 10.86 1.04 -1.24
C ARG A 22 11.21 -0.37 -1.75
N LYS A 23 10.26 -1.30 -1.63
CA LYS A 23 10.37 -2.60 -2.31
C LYS A 23 10.44 -2.42 -3.82
N GLU A 24 11.31 -3.21 -4.47
CA GLU A 24 11.35 -3.31 -5.91
C GLU A 24 9.96 -3.66 -6.47
N ARG A 25 9.49 -2.86 -7.43
CA ARG A 25 8.20 -3.06 -8.10
C ARG A 25 8.45 -2.96 -9.60
N PRO A 26 8.63 -4.08 -10.31
CA PRO A 26 8.81 -4.03 -11.75
C PRO A 26 7.56 -3.44 -12.40
N PRO A 27 7.71 -2.57 -13.40
CA PRO A 27 6.56 -2.02 -14.13
C PRO A 27 5.91 -3.12 -14.96
N ASP A 28 4.58 -3.19 -14.92
CA ASP A 28 3.81 -4.04 -15.81
C ASP A 28 3.45 -3.26 -17.08
N THR A 29 3.58 -3.90 -18.24
CA THR A 29 3.06 -3.34 -19.49
C THR A 29 1.52 -3.26 -19.44
N PRO A 30 0.90 -2.25 -20.08
CA PRO A 30 -0.56 -2.07 -20.02
C PRO A 30 -1.35 -3.32 -20.40
N ARG A 31 -0.91 -4.05 -21.43
CA ARG A 31 -1.53 -5.30 -21.87
C ARG A 31 -1.50 -6.39 -20.79
N ARG A 32 -0.36 -6.56 -20.09
CA ARG A 32 -0.23 -7.53 -18.98
C ARG A 32 -1.11 -7.14 -17.80
N ARG A 33 -1.16 -5.84 -17.47
CA ARG A 33 -2.01 -5.31 -16.39
C ARG A 33 -3.49 -5.61 -16.64
N VAL A 34 -4.00 -5.28 -17.83
CA VAL A 34 -5.40 -5.52 -18.20
C VAL A 34 -5.73 -7.02 -18.17
N ARG A 35 -4.86 -7.87 -18.71
CA ARG A 35 -5.05 -9.34 -18.68
C ARG A 35 -5.09 -9.90 -17.25
N SER A 36 -4.23 -9.40 -16.36
CA SER A 36 -4.21 -9.78 -14.94
C SER A 36 -5.49 -9.35 -14.21
N ILE A 37 -5.98 -8.14 -14.49
CA ILE A 37 -7.23 -7.63 -13.92
C ILE A 37 -8.42 -8.46 -14.40
N TYR A 38 -8.52 -8.73 -15.71
CA TYR A 38 -9.58 -9.57 -16.27
C TYR A 38 -9.60 -10.96 -15.61
N ARG A 39 -8.44 -11.62 -15.53
CA ARG A 39 -8.33 -12.93 -14.89
C ARG A 39 -8.80 -12.89 -13.43
N LYS A 40 -8.38 -11.88 -12.67
CA LYS A 40 -8.75 -11.74 -11.25
C LYS A 40 -10.25 -11.48 -11.07
N ARG A 41 -10.85 -10.62 -11.89
CA ARG A 41 -12.23 -10.17 -11.71
C ARG A 41 -13.26 -11.10 -12.35
N VAL A 42 -12.99 -11.61 -13.55
CA VAL A 42 -13.96 -12.36 -14.35
C VAL A 42 -13.77 -13.87 -14.19
N VAL A 43 -12.54 -14.37 -14.38
CA VAL A 43 -12.28 -15.82 -14.31
C VAL A 43 -12.31 -16.32 -12.86
N LEU A 44 -11.79 -15.52 -11.92
CA LEU A 44 -11.69 -15.89 -10.51
C LEU A 44 -12.76 -15.24 -9.63
N ASN A 45 -13.67 -14.43 -10.20
CA ASN A 45 -14.74 -13.72 -9.49
C ASN A 45 -14.30 -13.00 -8.20
N ARG A 46 -13.09 -12.42 -8.17
CA ARG A 46 -12.57 -11.71 -6.99
C ARG A 46 -13.10 -10.29 -6.93
N ALA A 47 -13.60 -9.89 -5.77
CA ALA A 47 -14.05 -8.51 -5.55
C ALA A 47 -12.86 -7.54 -5.54
N PRO A 48 -13.04 -6.29 -6.02
CA PRO A 48 -12.00 -5.27 -5.92
C PRO A 48 -11.62 -5.05 -4.45
N GLY A 49 -10.32 -5.05 -4.15
CA GLY A 49 -9.80 -4.79 -2.79
C GLY A 49 -9.64 -6.03 -1.89
N GLN A 50 -10.10 -7.22 -2.28
CA GLN A 50 -9.89 -8.42 -1.48
C GLN A 50 -8.43 -8.91 -1.51
N ILE A 51 -7.80 -8.99 -0.33
CA ILE A 51 -6.52 -9.64 -0.14
C ILE A 51 -6.76 -11.16 -0.12
N TRP A 52 -6.18 -11.85 -1.10
CA TRP A 52 -6.31 -13.30 -1.37
C TRP A 52 -5.95 -14.24 -0.22
N LYS A 53 -5.44 -13.75 0.91
CA LYS A 53 -5.04 -14.58 2.06
C LYS A 53 -6.21 -15.01 2.95
N GLN A 54 -7.43 -14.52 2.73
CA GLN A 54 -8.57 -14.70 3.65
C GLN A 54 -9.75 -15.51 3.08
N MET A 55 -9.57 -16.21 1.96
CA MET A 55 -10.55 -17.13 1.37
C MET A 55 -10.02 -18.57 1.33
N ARG A 56 -9.53 -19.08 2.47
CA ARG A 56 -9.52 -20.53 2.71
C ARG A 56 -10.65 -20.81 3.69
N VAL A 57 -11.74 -21.36 3.14
CA VAL A 57 -12.65 -22.23 3.91
C VAL A 57 -12.00 -23.61 3.93
#